data_AF-T0NLE8-F1
#
_entry.id   AF-T0NLE8-F1
#
_cell.length_a   1.000
_cell.length_b   1.000
_cell.length_c   1.000
_cell.angle_alpha   90.00
_cell.angle_beta   90.00
_cell.angle_gamma   90.00
#
_symmetry.space_group_name_H-M   'P 1'
#
loop_
_entity.id
_entity.type
_entity.pdbx_description
1 polymer ?
#
loop_
_entity_poly.entity_id
_entity_poly.type
_entity_poly.pdbx_seq_one_letter_code
_entity_poly.pdbx_strand_id
1 'polypeptide(L)'
;MEHNLKNIDYIIKGTETRDGAGVLLKRIFGGPNTVQLTDPFLLLDHFGSDRVEDYIAGFPWHPHRGIETITYLLSGKVEHSDSTDHKGTIYPDELQWMTAGSGIFHEEMPKPLDEKNPEELMKAYGMPALVSGFQLWLNLPAKYKMATPTYRSIKGSEVPKISMDGITVKIIAGEYSKISGMYDSRYGIDPLYLDISMDEESDFIYKVKDGYTSMIFSITGEGICREQQLEPDTVAIMSKNGSYINVHTGNSKYRFILLSGKPLKEPVKWYGPIVMNTDQQIREAIADLNNNNFVREKNPLME
;
A
#
# COMPACT_ATOMS: atom_id res chain seq x y z
N MET A 1 -14.10 -30.63 3.29
CA MET A 1 -13.38 -30.39 4.57
C MET A 1 -13.67 -28.96 4.94
N GLU A 2 -14.19 -28.73 6.14
CA GLU A 2 -14.48 -27.37 6.61
C GLU A 2 -13.14 -26.65 6.81
N HIS A 3 -12.92 -25.56 6.08
CA HIS A 3 -11.70 -24.77 6.24
C HIS A 3 -11.71 -24.12 7.62
N ASN A 4 -10.55 -24.08 8.29
CA ASN A 4 -10.40 -23.32 9.52
C ASN A 4 -10.34 -21.82 9.19
N LEU A 5 -11.52 -21.20 9.04
CA LEU A 5 -11.67 -19.82 8.60
C LEU A 5 -11.31 -18.82 9.72
N LYS A 6 -10.62 -17.74 9.37
CA LYS A 6 -10.40 -16.59 10.26
C LYS A 6 -11.72 -15.84 10.46
N ASN A 7 -11.98 -15.38 11.68
CA ASN A 7 -13.05 -14.41 11.95
C ASN A 7 -12.60 -12.99 11.62
N ILE A 8 -13.54 -12.06 11.56
CA ILE A 8 -13.26 -10.62 11.53
C ILE A 8 -13.29 -10.11 12.98
N ASP A 9 -12.18 -9.56 13.45
CA ASP A 9 -12.08 -8.98 14.81
C ASP A 9 -12.53 -7.51 14.80
N TYR A 10 -12.20 -6.76 13.74
CA TYR A 10 -12.53 -5.35 13.59
C TYR A 10 -12.87 -5.01 12.15
N ILE A 11 -13.80 -4.06 11.96
CA ILE A 11 -14.01 -3.36 10.69
C ILE A 11 -13.79 -1.87 10.96
N ILE A 12 -12.89 -1.25 10.21
CA ILE A 12 -12.59 0.18 10.30
C ILE A 12 -13.03 0.82 8.99
N LYS A 13 -13.87 1.86 9.07
CA LYS A 13 -14.24 2.70 7.94
C LYS A 13 -13.22 3.81 7.76
N GLY A 14 -12.74 3.99 6.53
CA GLY A 14 -11.84 5.06 6.19
C GLY A 14 -12.44 6.44 6.42
N THR A 15 -11.61 7.37 6.84
CA THR A 15 -12.01 8.76 7.11
C THR A 15 -11.35 9.70 6.13
N GLU A 16 -12.12 10.63 5.58
CA GLU A 16 -11.59 11.70 4.75
C GLU A 16 -10.63 12.59 5.55
N THR A 17 -9.51 12.94 4.95
CA THR A 17 -8.50 13.83 5.52
C THR A 17 -7.70 14.53 4.41
N ARG A 18 -6.74 15.36 4.80
CA ARG A 18 -5.82 16.02 3.88
C ARG A 18 -4.39 15.84 4.35
N ASP A 19 -3.49 15.65 3.39
CA ASP A 19 -2.06 15.50 3.63
C ASP A 19 -1.25 16.20 2.53
N GLY A 20 0.08 16.21 2.62
CA GLY A 20 0.95 16.94 1.70
C GLY A 20 0.61 18.43 1.65
N ALA A 21 0.47 18.98 0.44
CA ALA A 21 0.07 20.37 0.22
C ALA A 21 -1.47 20.58 0.23
N GLY A 22 -2.21 19.70 0.93
CA GLY A 22 -3.66 19.78 1.06
C GLY A 22 -4.43 18.78 0.18
N VAL A 23 -3.77 17.72 -0.27
CA VAL A 23 -4.36 16.66 -1.10
C VAL A 23 -5.46 15.95 -0.34
N LEU A 24 -6.65 15.84 -0.93
CA LEU A 24 -7.77 15.08 -0.39
C LEU A 24 -7.52 13.59 -0.54
N LEU A 25 -7.71 12.84 0.55
CA LEU A 25 -7.61 11.39 0.56
C LEU A 25 -8.49 10.78 1.66
N LYS A 26 -8.68 9.46 1.60
CA LYS A 26 -9.28 8.68 2.68
C LYS A 26 -8.20 7.89 3.39
N ARG A 27 -8.02 8.14 4.69
CA ARG A 27 -7.16 7.33 5.54
C ARG A 27 -7.94 6.12 6.03
N ILE A 28 -7.58 4.92 5.55
CA ILE A 28 -8.27 3.67 5.89
C ILE A 28 -7.84 3.19 7.28
N PHE A 29 -6.54 3.14 7.50
CA PHE A 29 -5.93 3.00 8.82
C PHE A 29 -4.60 3.74 8.81
N GLY A 30 -4.12 4.17 9.97
CA GLY A 30 -2.83 4.83 10.04
C GLY A 30 -2.52 5.43 11.40
N GLY A 31 -1.23 5.57 11.65
CA GLY A 31 -0.70 6.23 12.83
C GLY A 31 -0.64 5.34 14.08
N PRO A 32 -0.15 5.89 15.21
CA PRO A 32 0.17 5.10 16.41
C PRO A 32 -0.97 4.27 16.97
N ASN A 33 -2.21 4.70 16.77
CA ASN A 33 -3.40 4.08 17.37
C ASN A 33 -3.80 2.77 16.68
N THR A 34 -3.41 2.55 15.42
CA THR A 34 -3.78 1.33 14.67
C THR A 34 -2.66 0.29 14.65
N VAL A 35 -1.42 0.67 14.97
CA VAL A 35 -0.22 -0.20 14.86
C VAL A 35 -0.38 -1.55 15.55
N GLN A 36 -1.00 -1.60 16.73
CA GLN A 36 -1.18 -2.86 17.46
C GLN A 36 -2.10 -3.86 16.73
N LEU A 37 -3.00 -3.35 15.89
CA LEU A 37 -3.93 -4.15 15.09
C LEU A 37 -3.32 -4.52 13.72
N THR A 38 -2.48 -3.64 13.16
CA THR A 38 -2.08 -3.70 11.75
C THR A 38 -0.61 -4.07 11.51
N ASP A 39 0.26 -4.14 12.54
CA ASP A 39 1.68 -4.55 12.44
C ASP A 39 1.86 -5.77 11.52
N PRO A 40 2.63 -5.70 10.42
CA PRO A 40 3.66 -4.69 10.07
C PRO A 40 3.19 -3.49 9.24
N PHE A 41 1.91 -3.40 8.91
CA PHE A 41 1.35 -2.31 8.10
C PHE A 41 1.09 -1.09 8.99
N LEU A 42 1.63 0.06 8.59
CA LEU A 42 1.62 1.28 9.41
C LEU A 42 0.50 2.24 9.00
N LEU A 43 0.23 2.34 7.71
CA LEU A 43 -0.74 3.26 7.13
C LEU A 43 -1.21 2.73 5.78
N LEU A 44 -2.50 2.88 5.49
CA LEU A 44 -3.07 2.73 4.16
C LEU A 44 -3.96 3.94 3.87
N ASP A 45 -3.54 4.74 2.90
CA ASP A 45 -4.32 5.85 2.36
C ASP A 45 -4.86 5.45 0.98
N HIS A 46 -6.15 5.68 0.75
CA HIS A 46 -6.78 5.66 -0.57
C HIS A 46 -6.85 7.12 -1.04
N PHE A 47 -5.94 7.52 -1.92
CA PHE A 47 -5.92 8.87 -2.50
C PHE A 47 -6.66 8.89 -3.84
N GLY A 48 -7.27 10.02 -4.16
CA GLY A 48 -7.90 10.22 -5.45
C GLY A 48 -9.10 11.15 -5.44
N SER A 49 -9.34 11.77 -6.58
CA SER A 49 -10.51 12.62 -6.87
C SER A 49 -10.63 12.76 -8.39
N ASP A 50 -11.84 13.04 -8.87
CA ASP A 50 -12.10 13.48 -10.25
C ASP A 50 -12.00 15.01 -10.40
N ARG A 51 -11.78 15.72 -9.29
CA ARG A 51 -11.55 17.17 -9.25
C ARG A 51 -10.07 17.46 -9.08
N VAL A 52 -9.48 18.09 -10.10
CA VAL A 52 -8.04 18.37 -10.17
C VAL A 52 -7.54 19.16 -8.96
N GLU A 53 -8.32 20.13 -8.49
CA GLU A 53 -7.97 20.97 -7.34
C GLU A 53 -7.80 20.19 -6.03
N ASP A 54 -8.38 18.99 -5.91
CA ASP A 54 -8.27 18.17 -4.71
C ASP A 54 -6.91 17.44 -4.61
N TYR A 55 -6.16 17.30 -5.70
CA TYR A 55 -4.91 16.53 -5.70
C TYR A 55 -3.70 17.23 -6.33
N ILE A 56 -3.90 18.25 -7.17
CA ILE A 56 -2.83 18.79 -8.03
C ILE A 56 -1.67 19.44 -7.27
N ALA A 57 -1.94 19.89 -6.03
CA ALA A 57 -0.93 20.44 -5.13
C ALA A 57 0.09 19.37 -4.68
N GLY A 58 -0.32 18.09 -4.70
CA GLY A 58 0.53 16.93 -4.47
C GLY A 58 1.17 16.86 -3.08
N PHE A 59 2.20 16.03 -3.02
CA PHE A 59 3.04 15.79 -1.86
C PHE A 59 4.44 16.33 -2.18
N PRO A 60 4.70 17.64 -1.97
CA PRO A 60 6.00 18.23 -2.25
C PRO A 60 7.09 17.60 -1.39
N TRP A 61 8.35 17.94 -1.66
CA TRP A 61 9.53 17.42 -0.96
C TRP A 61 9.33 17.18 0.54
N HIS A 62 9.31 15.91 0.92
CA HIS A 62 9.15 15.46 2.30
C HIS A 62 10.06 14.26 2.61
N PRO A 63 10.51 14.11 3.87
CA PRO A 63 11.41 13.04 4.26
C PRO A 63 10.67 11.76 4.65
N HIS A 64 11.28 10.58 4.50
CA HIS A 64 10.88 9.34 5.16
C HIS A 64 12.09 8.63 5.79
N ARG A 65 11.90 7.92 6.91
CA ARG A 65 12.92 7.06 7.52
C ARG A 65 12.29 5.89 8.29
N GLY A 66 12.90 4.72 8.19
CA GLY A 66 12.55 3.51 8.94
C GLY A 66 11.35 2.72 8.41
N ILE A 67 10.88 3.03 7.20
CA ILE A 67 9.72 2.40 6.56
C ILE A 67 10.00 2.05 5.10
N GLU A 68 9.09 1.28 4.51
CA GLU A 68 8.88 1.22 3.06
C GLU A 68 7.55 1.92 2.71
N THR A 69 7.49 2.56 1.55
CA THR A 69 6.25 3.10 0.97
C THR A 69 5.95 2.38 -0.34
N ILE A 70 4.69 2.01 -0.53
CA ILE A 70 4.20 1.34 -1.73
C ILE A 70 3.07 2.18 -2.31
N THR A 71 3.30 2.75 -3.47
CA THR A 71 2.33 3.52 -4.25
C THR A 71 1.78 2.59 -5.32
N TYR A 72 0.47 2.32 -5.33
CA TYR A 72 -0.20 1.52 -6.38
C TYR A 72 -1.29 2.35 -7.06
N LEU A 73 -1.18 2.58 -8.38
CA LEU A 73 -2.07 3.51 -9.08
C LEU A 73 -3.20 2.79 -9.84
N LEU A 74 -4.42 3.31 -9.71
CA LEU A 74 -5.62 2.80 -10.38
C LEU A 74 -6.04 3.63 -11.60
N SER A 75 -5.91 4.95 -11.52
CA SER A 75 -6.26 5.91 -12.58
C SER A 75 -5.36 7.14 -12.50
N GLY A 76 -5.21 7.86 -13.61
CA GLY A 76 -4.39 9.06 -13.68
C GLY A 76 -2.90 8.77 -13.82
N LYS A 77 -2.04 9.68 -13.37
CA LYS A 77 -0.59 9.45 -13.22
C LYS A 77 -0.04 10.11 -11.96
N VAL A 78 1.08 9.61 -11.46
CA VAL A 78 1.85 10.25 -10.39
C VAL A 78 3.28 10.44 -10.88
N GLU A 79 3.74 11.68 -10.94
CA GLU A 79 5.14 12.02 -11.19
C GLU A 79 5.87 12.05 -9.85
N HIS A 80 7.05 11.46 -9.76
CA HIS A 80 7.82 11.45 -8.51
C HIS A 80 9.29 11.78 -8.77
N SER A 81 9.95 12.32 -7.76
CA SER A 81 11.38 12.63 -7.75
C SER A 81 11.93 12.46 -6.34
N ASP A 82 13.19 12.03 -6.21
CA ASP A 82 13.83 11.87 -4.90
C ASP A 82 15.21 12.52 -4.81
N SER A 83 15.73 12.59 -3.59
CA SER A 83 16.99 13.26 -3.24
C SER A 83 18.24 12.56 -3.78
N THR A 84 18.06 11.49 -4.53
CA THR A 84 19.11 10.69 -5.15
C THR A 84 19.10 10.81 -6.68
N ASP A 85 18.44 11.86 -7.17
CA ASP A 85 18.26 12.21 -8.58
C ASP A 85 17.41 11.22 -9.37
N HIS A 86 16.71 10.30 -8.70
CA HIS A 86 15.78 9.40 -9.36
C HIS A 86 14.44 10.10 -9.61
N LYS A 87 13.87 9.86 -10.80
CA LYS A 87 12.60 10.44 -11.25
C LYS A 87 11.83 9.42 -12.07
N GLY A 88 10.50 9.51 -12.01
CA GLY A 88 9.65 8.65 -12.81
C GLY A 88 8.20 9.07 -12.82
N THR A 89 7.42 8.31 -13.59
CA THR A 89 5.96 8.45 -13.65
C THR A 89 5.35 7.08 -13.45
N ILE A 90 4.43 7.00 -12.48
CA ILE A 90 3.60 5.83 -12.21
C ILE A 90 2.31 6.02 -13.00
N TYR A 91 2.00 5.04 -13.86
CA TYR A 91 0.75 4.98 -14.61
C TYR A 91 -0.23 3.96 -14.00
N PRO A 92 -1.48 3.87 -14.47
CA PRO A 92 -2.44 2.90 -13.96
C PRO A 92 -1.89 1.48 -14.07
N ASP A 93 -2.18 0.68 -13.05
CA ASP A 93 -1.65 -0.66 -12.81
C ASP A 93 -0.14 -0.76 -12.53
N GLU A 94 0.59 0.34 -12.55
CA GLU A 94 2.00 0.38 -12.13
C GLU A 94 2.14 0.65 -10.63
N LEU A 95 3.32 0.30 -10.10
CA LEU A 95 3.69 0.51 -8.71
C LEU A 95 5.04 1.19 -8.57
N GLN A 96 5.17 1.90 -7.46
CA GLN A 96 6.44 2.26 -6.88
C GLN A 96 6.57 1.54 -5.53
N TRP A 97 7.68 0.85 -5.32
CA TRP A 97 8.08 0.32 -4.02
C TRP A 97 9.38 0.98 -3.60
N MET A 98 9.33 1.79 -2.54
CA MET A 98 10.47 2.53 -2.04
C MET A 98 10.80 2.10 -0.61
N THR A 99 12.03 1.69 -0.38
CA THR A 99 12.55 1.51 0.98
C THR A 99 13.23 2.81 1.38
N ALA A 100 12.65 3.53 2.34
CA ALA A 100 13.24 4.76 2.85
C ALA A 100 14.47 4.48 3.74
N GLY A 101 14.44 3.38 4.49
CA GLY A 101 15.57 2.94 5.32
C GLY A 101 16.15 4.09 6.15
N SER A 102 17.44 4.33 6.01
CA SER A 102 18.20 5.37 6.72
C SER A 102 17.79 6.81 6.43
N GLY A 103 16.97 7.09 5.42
CA GLY A 103 16.47 8.42 5.12
C GLY A 103 16.47 8.73 3.63
N ILE A 104 15.33 9.16 3.12
CA ILE A 104 15.18 9.71 1.76
C ILE A 104 14.29 10.96 1.83
N PHE A 105 14.52 11.92 0.94
CA PHE A 105 13.55 12.95 0.62
C PHE A 105 12.96 12.66 -0.75
N HIS A 106 11.66 12.85 -0.91
CA HIS A 106 11.00 12.69 -2.20
C HIS A 106 9.78 13.58 -2.33
N GLU A 107 9.29 13.72 -3.55
CA GLU A 107 8.00 14.32 -3.87
C GLU A 107 7.18 13.37 -4.74
N GLU A 108 5.86 13.40 -4.54
CA GLU A 108 4.89 12.61 -5.29
C GLU A 108 3.79 13.56 -5.75
N MET A 109 3.66 13.74 -7.05
CA MET A 109 2.84 14.76 -7.69
C MET A 109 1.78 14.10 -8.57
N PRO A 110 0.56 13.85 -8.04
CA PRO A 110 -0.55 13.37 -8.83
C PRO A 110 -0.90 14.38 -9.93
N LYS A 111 -1.08 13.89 -11.16
CA LYS A 111 -1.43 14.70 -12.34
C LYS A 111 -2.58 14.04 -13.12
N PRO A 112 -3.45 14.84 -13.75
CA PRO A 112 -4.34 14.31 -14.78
C PRO A 112 -3.51 13.71 -15.92
N LEU A 113 -4.09 12.79 -16.67
CA LEU A 113 -3.53 12.35 -17.94
C LEU A 113 -3.61 13.49 -18.96
N ASP A 114 -2.56 13.65 -19.78
CA ASP A 114 -2.55 14.63 -20.85
C ASP A 114 -3.41 14.14 -22.02
N GLU A 115 -4.57 14.79 -22.20
CA GLU A 115 -5.50 14.49 -23.29
C GLU A 115 -4.90 14.72 -24.69
N LYS A 116 -3.80 15.47 -24.79
CA LYS A 116 -3.10 15.69 -26.06
C LYS A 116 -2.04 14.63 -26.34
N ASN A 117 -1.72 13.78 -25.37
CA ASN A 117 -0.77 12.69 -25.51
C ASN A 117 -1.52 11.37 -25.78
N PRO A 118 -1.47 10.81 -27.00
CA PRO A 118 -2.16 9.57 -27.34
C PRO A 118 -1.73 8.38 -26.47
N GLU A 119 -0.47 8.33 -26.04
CA GLU A 119 0.04 7.24 -25.19
C GLU A 119 -0.55 7.29 -23.78
N GLU A 120 -0.78 8.49 -23.24
CA GLU A 120 -1.44 8.65 -21.94
C GLU A 120 -2.94 8.38 -22.03
N LEU A 121 -3.60 8.82 -23.11
CA LEU A 121 -5.00 8.50 -23.36
C LEU A 121 -5.26 7.00 -23.49
N MET A 122 -4.34 6.24 -24.09
CA MET A 122 -4.45 4.78 -24.16
C MET A 122 -4.39 4.09 -22.78
N LYS A 123 -3.87 4.78 -21.76
CA LYS A 123 -3.80 4.30 -20.37
C LYS A 123 -4.96 4.79 -19.52
N ALA A 124 -5.87 5.61 -20.06
CA ALA A 124 -6.97 6.18 -19.31
C ALA A 124 -8.00 5.11 -18.91
N TYR A 125 -8.23 5.02 -17.60
CA TYR A 125 -9.37 4.30 -17.02
C TYR A 125 -10.35 5.32 -16.44
N GLY A 126 -11.39 5.64 -17.20
CA GLY A 126 -12.36 6.69 -16.87
C GLY A 126 -11.98 8.04 -17.46
N MET A 127 -12.23 9.13 -16.72
CA MET A 127 -11.95 10.49 -17.18
C MET A 127 -10.46 10.85 -17.02
N PRO A 128 -9.87 11.68 -17.90
CA PRO A 128 -8.47 12.10 -17.80
C PRO A 128 -8.11 12.82 -16.48
N ALA A 129 -9.09 13.51 -15.88
CA ALA A 129 -8.95 14.20 -14.60
C ALA A 129 -9.04 13.27 -13.37
N LEU A 130 -9.45 12.01 -13.54
CA LEU A 130 -9.53 11.07 -12.45
C LEU A 130 -8.13 10.59 -12.08
N VAL A 131 -7.72 10.84 -10.83
CA VAL A 131 -6.60 10.16 -10.20
C VAL A 131 -7.12 9.32 -9.06
N SER A 132 -6.63 8.09 -8.93
CA SER A 132 -6.92 7.23 -7.77
C SER A 132 -5.80 6.22 -7.59
N GLY A 133 -5.45 5.94 -6.33
CA GLY A 133 -4.44 4.96 -5.97
C GLY A 133 -4.34 4.75 -4.46
N PHE A 134 -3.40 3.90 -4.08
CA PHE A 134 -3.16 3.53 -2.69
C PHE A 134 -1.73 3.87 -2.29
N GLN A 135 -1.57 4.43 -1.09
CA GLN A 135 -0.28 4.55 -0.40
C GLN A 135 -0.28 3.62 0.80
N LEU A 136 0.55 2.58 0.77
CA LEU A 136 0.76 1.68 1.90
C LEU A 136 2.13 1.93 2.53
N TRP A 137 2.19 2.12 3.84
CA TRP A 137 3.44 2.13 4.59
C TRP A 137 3.65 0.79 5.27
N LEU A 138 4.82 0.20 5.04
CA LEU A 138 5.26 -1.03 5.67
C LEU A 138 6.38 -0.72 6.67
N ASN A 139 6.28 -1.25 7.88
CA ASN A 139 7.29 -1.07 8.90
C ASN A 139 8.53 -1.91 8.59
N LEU A 140 9.73 -1.34 8.73
CA LEU A 140 10.97 -2.13 8.70
C LEU A 140 11.30 -2.66 10.10
N PRO A 141 11.79 -3.91 10.22
CA PRO A 141 12.39 -4.42 11.46
C PRO A 141 13.51 -3.49 11.95
N ALA A 142 13.69 -3.40 13.27
CA ALA A 142 14.61 -2.48 13.93
C ALA A 142 16.01 -2.51 13.33
N LYS A 143 16.53 -3.71 13.03
CA LYS A 143 17.85 -3.93 12.44
C LYS A 143 18.01 -3.40 11.00
N TYR A 144 16.92 -3.15 10.29
CA TYR A 144 16.90 -2.66 8.90
C TYR A 144 16.38 -1.23 8.76
N LYS A 145 15.93 -0.59 9.84
CA LYS A 145 15.45 0.81 9.78
C LYS A 145 16.49 1.82 9.32
N MET A 146 17.78 1.45 9.34
CA MET A 146 18.88 2.27 8.83
C MET A 146 19.55 1.66 7.59
N ALA A 147 18.86 0.77 6.87
CA ALA A 147 19.34 0.23 5.60
C ALA A 147 19.51 1.34 4.55
N THR A 148 20.32 1.08 3.53
CA THR A 148 20.44 1.96 2.36
C THR A 148 19.07 2.12 1.70
N PRO A 149 18.63 3.35 1.37
CA PRO A 149 17.40 3.55 0.64
C PRO A 149 17.48 2.84 -0.72
N THR A 150 16.36 2.31 -1.18
CA THR A 150 16.29 1.66 -2.49
C THR A 150 14.96 1.95 -3.16
N TYR A 151 14.98 1.94 -4.47
CA TYR A 151 13.83 2.27 -5.28
C TYR A 151 13.55 1.14 -6.28
N ARG A 152 12.27 0.81 -6.46
CA ARG A 152 11.82 -0.10 -7.51
C ARG A 152 10.54 0.39 -8.18
N SER A 153 10.60 0.55 -9.51
CA SER A 153 9.41 0.79 -10.34
C SER A 153 8.96 -0.54 -10.93
N ILE A 154 7.68 -0.85 -10.81
CA ILE A 154 7.09 -2.10 -11.30
C ILE A 154 6.01 -1.71 -12.31
N LYS A 155 6.21 -2.11 -13.57
CA LYS A 155 5.20 -1.91 -14.62
C LYS A 155 4.06 -2.89 -14.42
N GLY A 156 2.84 -2.47 -14.77
CA GLY A 156 1.66 -3.33 -14.65
C GLY A 156 1.77 -4.63 -15.43
N SER A 157 2.51 -4.64 -16.54
CA SER A 157 2.81 -5.84 -17.33
C SER A 157 3.73 -6.84 -16.61
N GLU A 158 4.49 -6.39 -15.62
CA GLU A 158 5.38 -7.25 -14.83
C GLU A 158 4.64 -7.93 -13.68
N VAL A 159 3.55 -7.34 -13.18
CA VAL A 159 2.76 -7.88 -12.08
C VAL A 159 2.06 -9.18 -12.53
N PRO A 160 2.38 -10.34 -11.94
CA PRO A 160 1.75 -11.58 -12.33
C PRO A 160 0.25 -11.55 -12.05
N LYS A 161 -0.53 -12.00 -13.05
CA LYS A 161 -1.99 -12.02 -13.01
C LYS A 161 -2.50 -13.43 -13.28
N ILE A 162 -3.39 -13.91 -12.42
CA ILE A 162 -4.11 -15.18 -12.59
C ILE A 162 -5.60 -14.88 -12.67
N SER A 163 -6.29 -15.42 -13.68
CA SER A 163 -7.74 -15.32 -13.83
C SER A 163 -8.35 -16.72 -13.93
N MET A 164 -9.29 -17.05 -13.05
CA MET A 164 -9.98 -18.35 -12.99
C MET A 164 -11.33 -18.18 -12.29
N ASP A 165 -12.37 -18.84 -12.78
CA ASP A 165 -13.69 -18.93 -12.12
C ASP A 165 -14.29 -17.59 -11.65
N GLY A 166 -14.29 -16.57 -12.53
CA GLY A 166 -14.80 -15.23 -12.21
C GLY A 166 -13.90 -14.39 -11.29
N ILE A 167 -12.72 -14.90 -10.93
CA ILE A 167 -11.78 -14.23 -10.03
C ILE A 167 -10.53 -13.87 -10.81
N THR A 168 -10.07 -12.63 -10.64
CA THR A 168 -8.77 -12.16 -11.13
C THR A 168 -7.91 -11.70 -9.96
N VAL A 169 -6.72 -12.27 -9.84
CA VAL A 169 -5.74 -11.95 -8.78
C VAL A 169 -4.49 -11.36 -9.42
N LYS A 170 -4.14 -10.12 -9.06
CA LYS A 170 -2.83 -9.51 -9.30
C LYS A 170 -1.94 -9.72 -8.07
N ILE A 171 -0.75 -10.29 -8.29
CA ILE A 171 0.17 -10.70 -7.22
C ILE A 171 1.25 -9.64 -7.07
N ILE A 172 1.00 -8.61 -6.26
CA ILE A 172 1.96 -7.52 -6.04
C ILE A 172 3.12 -8.01 -5.17
N ALA A 173 2.80 -8.68 -4.05
CA ALA A 173 3.78 -9.28 -3.15
C ALA A 173 3.27 -10.62 -2.59
N GLY A 174 4.21 -11.50 -2.21
CA GLY A 174 3.91 -12.83 -1.67
C GLY A 174 3.74 -13.88 -2.77
N GLU A 175 2.87 -14.86 -2.54
CA GLU A 175 2.64 -15.97 -3.48
C GLU A 175 1.15 -16.31 -3.57
N TYR A 176 0.67 -16.53 -4.79
CA TYR A 176 -0.66 -17.07 -5.05
C TYR A 176 -0.57 -18.19 -6.09
N SER A 177 -1.11 -19.37 -5.78
CA SER A 177 -1.05 -20.55 -6.65
C SER A 177 0.36 -20.89 -7.15
N LYS A 178 1.37 -20.82 -6.27
CA LYS A 178 2.80 -21.05 -6.56
C LYS A 178 3.44 -20.05 -7.53
N ILE A 179 2.77 -18.94 -7.81
CA ILE A 179 3.33 -17.82 -8.57
C ILE A 179 3.67 -16.71 -7.57
N SER A 180 4.94 -16.32 -7.55
CA SER A 180 5.44 -15.25 -6.68
C SER A 180 5.12 -13.88 -7.28
N GLY A 181 4.85 -12.90 -6.44
CA GLY A 181 4.73 -11.50 -6.83
C GLY A 181 6.07 -10.83 -7.09
N MET A 182 6.04 -9.52 -7.29
CA MET A 182 7.21 -8.76 -7.68
C MET A 182 8.13 -8.41 -6.51
N TYR A 183 7.61 -8.29 -5.28
CA TYR A 183 8.40 -7.91 -4.10
C TYR A 183 9.50 -8.92 -3.71
N ASP A 184 10.68 -8.40 -3.34
CA ASP A 184 11.76 -9.18 -2.73
C ASP A 184 11.76 -9.05 -1.19
N SER A 185 11.64 -10.18 -0.49
CA SER A 185 11.55 -10.26 0.98
C SER A 185 12.88 -10.09 1.72
N ARG A 186 13.81 -9.29 1.21
CA ARG A 186 15.15 -9.07 1.80
C ARG A 186 15.15 -8.58 3.26
N TYR A 187 14.08 -7.91 3.72
CA TYR A 187 13.95 -7.43 5.09
C TYR A 187 13.19 -8.36 6.03
N GLY A 188 12.68 -9.50 5.53
CA GLY A 188 12.06 -10.53 6.36
C GLY A 188 10.67 -10.18 6.92
N ILE A 189 9.97 -9.23 6.31
CA ILE A 189 8.58 -8.86 6.66
C ILE A 189 7.58 -9.86 6.02
N ASP A 190 7.98 -10.50 4.91
CA ASP A 190 7.18 -11.50 4.17
C ASP A 190 5.74 -11.02 3.90
N PRO A 191 5.56 -9.86 3.21
CA PRO A 191 4.26 -9.32 2.90
C PRO A 191 3.59 -10.08 1.75
N LEU A 192 2.30 -10.31 1.92
CA LEU A 192 1.35 -10.64 0.89
C LEU A 192 0.56 -9.36 0.57
N TYR A 193 0.51 -9.02 -0.71
CA TYR A 193 -0.31 -7.94 -1.24
C TYR A 193 -0.93 -8.47 -2.53
N LEU A 194 -2.22 -8.80 -2.48
CA LEU A 194 -3.00 -9.21 -3.65
C LEU A 194 -4.06 -8.17 -3.93
N ASP A 195 -4.18 -7.73 -5.19
CA ASP A 195 -5.35 -6.98 -5.69
C ASP A 195 -6.27 -7.97 -6.42
N ILE A 196 -7.48 -8.13 -5.91
CA ILE A 196 -8.41 -9.18 -6.29
C ILE A 196 -9.70 -8.55 -6.79
N SER A 197 -10.10 -8.91 -8.00
CA SER A 197 -11.41 -8.60 -8.57
C SER A 197 -12.21 -9.88 -8.71
N MET A 198 -13.45 -9.87 -8.23
CA MET A 198 -14.40 -10.97 -8.31
C MET A 198 -15.63 -10.52 -9.09
N ASP A 199 -16.09 -11.37 -10.01
CA ASP A 199 -17.41 -11.26 -10.62
C ASP A 199 -18.50 -11.62 -9.59
N GLU A 200 -19.76 -11.51 -10.01
CA GLU A 200 -20.92 -11.96 -9.23
C GLU A 200 -20.86 -13.47 -8.99
N GLU A 201 -21.51 -13.95 -7.93
CA GLU A 201 -21.65 -15.38 -7.62
C GLU A 201 -20.31 -16.16 -7.58
N SER A 202 -19.24 -15.51 -7.13
CA SER A 202 -17.87 -16.05 -7.11
C SER A 202 -17.40 -16.31 -5.68
N ASP A 203 -16.56 -17.34 -5.51
CA ASP A 203 -16.03 -17.78 -4.22
C ASP A 203 -14.51 -17.76 -4.19
N PHE A 204 -13.94 -16.86 -3.39
CA PHE A 204 -12.51 -16.78 -3.16
C PHE A 204 -12.16 -17.39 -1.80
N ILE A 205 -11.16 -18.27 -1.79
CA ILE A 205 -10.57 -18.79 -0.57
C ILE A 205 -9.05 -18.78 -0.65
N TYR A 206 -8.40 -18.24 0.38
CA TYR A 206 -6.96 -18.16 0.44
C TYR A 206 -6.42 -18.58 1.80
N LYS A 207 -5.37 -19.40 1.79
CA LYS A 207 -4.67 -19.82 3.01
C LYS A 207 -3.59 -18.80 3.37
N VAL A 208 -3.78 -18.07 4.46
CA VAL A 208 -2.76 -17.18 5.01
C VAL A 208 -1.83 -17.93 5.97
N LYS A 209 -0.62 -17.41 6.16
CA LYS A 209 0.37 -17.98 7.08
C LYS A 209 -0.09 -17.78 8.53
N ASP A 210 0.12 -18.80 9.36
CA ASP A 210 -0.29 -18.77 10.77
C ASP A 210 0.44 -17.67 11.55
N GLY A 211 -0.29 -16.96 12.41
CA GLY A 211 0.24 -15.86 13.22
C GLY A 211 0.44 -14.53 12.49
N TYR A 212 0.25 -14.49 11.16
CA TYR A 212 0.40 -13.26 10.38
C TYR A 212 -0.78 -12.32 10.69
N THR A 213 -0.52 -11.02 10.58
CA THR A 213 -1.61 -10.03 10.47
C THR A 213 -2.20 -10.18 9.09
N SER A 214 -3.51 -10.27 8.97
CA SER A 214 -4.21 -10.39 7.68
C SER A 214 -5.41 -9.46 7.66
N MET A 215 -5.63 -8.77 6.55
CA MET A 215 -6.65 -7.75 6.40
C MET A 215 -7.24 -7.76 4.99
N ILE A 216 -8.53 -7.50 4.87
CA ILE A 216 -9.22 -7.26 3.60
C ILE A 216 -9.54 -5.77 3.54
N PHE A 217 -9.05 -5.07 2.53
CA PHE A 217 -9.43 -3.69 2.24
C PHE A 217 -10.34 -3.64 1.01
N SER A 218 -11.58 -3.19 1.21
CA SER A 218 -12.60 -3.09 0.15
C SER A 218 -12.39 -1.86 -0.72
N ILE A 219 -12.25 -2.04 -2.03
CA ILE A 219 -12.05 -0.96 -3.00
C ILE A 219 -13.39 -0.53 -3.62
N THR A 220 -14.07 -1.46 -4.30
CA THR A 220 -15.35 -1.21 -4.95
C THR A 220 -16.26 -2.42 -4.87
N GLY A 221 -17.57 -2.17 -4.97
CA GLY A 221 -18.57 -3.22 -4.90
C GLY A 221 -18.70 -3.81 -3.50
N GLU A 222 -19.27 -5.00 -3.40
CA GLU A 222 -19.66 -5.60 -2.12
C GLU A 222 -19.28 -7.08 -2.07
N GLY A 223 -18.58 -7.48 -1.01
CA GLY A 223 -18.23 -8.87 -0.73
C GLY A 223 -18.70 -9.29 0.65
N ILE A 224 -18.81 -10.59 0.88
CA ILE A 224 -19.23 -11.16 2.16
C ILE A 224 -18.08 -12.02 2.70
N CYS A 225 -17.66 -11.74 3.93
CA CYS A 225 -16.67 -12.52 4.67
C CYS A 225 -17.24 -12.87 6.05
N ARG A 226 -17.26 -14.17 6.40
CA ARG A 226 -17.79 -14.65 7.71
C ARG A 226 -19.15 -14.05 8.07
N GLU A 227 -20.08 -14.07 7.11
CA GLU A 227 -21.45 -13.52 7.23
C GLU A 227 -21.54 -11.99 7.35
N GLN A 228 -20.42 -11.29 7.31
CA GLN A 228 -20.38 -9.83 7.33
C GLN A 228 -20.18 -9.29 5.92
N GLN A 229 -21.01 -8.32 5.55
CA GLN A 229 -20.85 -7.56 4.32
C GLN A 229 -19.70 -6.55 4.48
N LEU A 230 -18.83 -6.49 3.49
CA LEU A 230 -17.69 -5.59 3.43
C LEU A 230 -17.99 -4.49 2.42
N GLU A 231 -18.24 -3.28 2.93
CA GLU A 231 -18.52 -2.09 2.11
C GLU A 231 -17.22 -1.45 1.59
N PRO A 232 -17.26 -0.68 0.47
CA PRO A 232 -16.12 0.10 0.00
C PRO A 232 -15.53 1.03 1.06
N ASP A 233 -14.22 1.30 0.94
CA ASP A 233 -13.44 2.13 1.86
C ASP A 233 -13.43 1.63 3.32
N THR A 234 -13.63 0.32 3.52
CA THR A 234 -13.47 -0.34 4.83
C THR A 234 -12.31 -1.32 4.81
N VAL A 235 -11.66 -1.48 5.96
CA VAL A 235 -10.70 -2.56 6.20
C VAL A 235 -11.24 -3.51 7.27
N ALA A 236 -11.35 -4.78 6.93
CA ALA A 236 -11.64 -5.86 7.88
C ALA A 236 -10.32 -6.45 8.37
N ILE A 237 -10.08 -6.40 9.67
CA ILE A 237 -8.91 -6.96 10.34
C ILE A 237 -9.26 -8.35 10.84
N MET A 238 -8.53 -9.35 10.36
CA MET A 238 -8.83 -10.75 10.60
C MET A 238 -8.24 -11.25 11.92
N SER A 239 -8.92 -12.18 12.56
CA SER A 239 -8.48 -12.82 13.79
C SER A 239 -7.16 -13.55 13.61
N LYS A 240 -6.34 -13.61 14.67
CA LYS A 240 -5.10 -14.41 14.65
C LYS A 240 -5.34 -15.91 14.52
N ASN A 241 -6.48 -16.40 15.03
CA ASN A 241 -6.93 -17.78 14.87
C ASN A 241 -7.49 -18.02 13.47
N GLY A 242 -7.49 -19.28 13.02
CA GLY A 242 -7.84 -19.63 11.65
C GLY A 242 -6.69 -19.43 10.66
N SER A 243 -6.70 -20.18 9.56
CA SER A 243 -5.65 -20.17 8.53
C SER A 243 -6.19 -19.81 7.15
N TYR A 244 -7.50 -19.65 6.99
CA TYR A 244 -8.14 -19.37 5.71
C TYR A 244 -8.99 -18.10 5.78
N ILE A 245 -8.94 -17.31 4.72
CA ILE A 245 -9.84 -16.18 4.49
C ILE A 245 -10.75 -16.57 3.33
N ASN A 246 -12.05 -16.38 3.51
CA ASN A 246 -13.02 -16.56 2.45
C ASN A 246 -13.72 -15.24 2.14
N VAL A 247 -13.97 -15.00 0.86
CA VAL A 247 -14.79 -13.90 0.37
C VAL A 247 -15.74 -14.48 -0.66
N HIS A 248 -17.02 -14.16 -0.53
CA HIS A 248 -18.06 -14.56 -1.46
C HIS A 248 -18.73 -13.31 -2.05
N THR A 249 -19.07 -13.33 -3.32
CA THR A 249 -19.88 -12.30 -3.98
C THR A 249 -21.28 -12.84 -4.27
N GLY A 250 -22.31 -12.06 -3.93
CA GLY A 250 -23.69 -12.31 -4.37
C GLY A 250 -23.91 -11.73 -5.77
N ASN A 251 -24.98 -10.94 -5.91
CA ASN A 251 -25.36 -10.29 -7.18
C ASN A 251 -24.57 -8.99 -7.45
N SER A 252 -23.34 -8.88 -6.96
CA SER A 252 -22.50 -7.70 -7.16
C SER A 252 -21.04 -8.11 -7.30
N LYS A 253 -20.35 -7.43 -8.22
CA LYS A 253 -18.89 -7.55 -8.33
C LYS A 253 -18.23 -6.99 -7.08
N TYR A 254 -17.01 -7.42 -6.79
CA TYR A 254 -16.23 -6.93 -5.66
C TYR A 254 -14.76 -6.84 -6.01
N ARG A 255 -14.13 -5.71 -5.69
CA ARG A 255 -12.67 -5.55 -5.77
C ARG A 255 -12.13 -5.20 -4.40
N PHE A 256 -11.10 -5.91 -3.99
CA PHE A 256 -10.45 -5.72 -2.70
C PHE A 256 -8.96 -6.04 -2.75
N ILE A 257 -8.25 -5.51 -1.76
CA ILE A 257 -6.87 -5.88 -1.49
C ILE A 257 -6.84 -6.86 -0.32
N LEU A 258 -6.14 -7.97 -0.48
CA LEU A 258 -5.76 -8.83 0.62
C LEU A 258 -4.32 -8.51 1.05
N LEU A 259 -4.17 -7.98 2.26
CA LEU A 259 -2.88 -7.76 2.90
C LEU A 259 -2.63 -8.87 3.93
N SER A 260 -1.41 -9.41 3.97
CA SER A 260 -0.98 -10.25 5.09
C SER A 260 0.51 -10.10 5.34
N GLY A 261 0.98 -10.14 6.58
CA GLY A 261 2.40 -9.94 6.86
C GLY A 261 2.80 -10.42 8.24
N LYS A 262 4.08 -10.75 8.42
CA LYS A 262 4.61 -11.17 9.71
C LYS A 262 4.63 -9.97 10.66
N PRO A 263 3.89 -9.98 11.78
CA PRO A 263 3.98 -8.91 12.76
C PRO A 263 5.40 -8.84 13.33
N LEU A 264 5.96 -7.64 13.39
CA LEU A 264 7.31 -7.41 13.91
C LEU A 264 7.36 -7.58 15.42
N LYS A 265 6.29 -7.19 16.12
CA LYS A 265 6.19 -7.18 17.59
C LYS A 265 7.33 -6.38 18.23
N GLU A 266 7.77 -5.33 17.55
CA GLU A 266 8.77 -4.39 18.03
C GLU A 266 8.10 -3.07 18.45
N PRO A 267 8.68 -2.31 19.37
CA PRO A 267 8.19 -0.97 19.69
C PRO A 267 8.13 -0.08 18.45
N VAL A 268 7.06 0.70 18.31
CA VAL A 268 6.90 1.68 17.24
C VAL A 268 6.84 3.07 17.84
N LYS A 269 7.78 3.93 17.43
CA LYS A 269 7.84 5.35 17.74
C LYS A 269 7.68 6.12 16.45
N TRP A 270 6.69 6.99 16.40
CA TRP A 270 6.24 7.63 15.18
C TRP A 270 6.26 9.14 15.37
N TYR A 271 6.93 9.86 14.47
CA TYR A 271 6.92 11.31 14.41
C TYR A 271 6.81 11.77 12.96
N GLY A 272 5.63 12.25 12.56
CA GLY A 272 5.36 12.66 11.18
C GLY A 272 5.69 11.53 10.19
N PRO A 273 6.64 11.72 9.28
CA PRO A 273 7.00 10.70 8.29
C PRO A 273 8.18 9.79 8.71
N ILE A 274 8.60 9.86 9.98
CA ILE A 274 9.70 9.07 10.56
C ILE A 274 9.13 8.04 11.52
N VAL A 275 9.45 6.76 11.31
CA VAL A 275 9.01 5.66 12.18
C VAL A 275 10.21 4.83 12.65
N MET A 276 10.55 4.94 13.93
CA MET A 276 11.67 4.27 14.59
C MET A 276 11.18 3.37 15.73
N ASN A 277 12.09 2.81 16.55
CA ASN A 277 11.71 1.98 17.70
C ASN A 277 11.83 2.71 19.05
N THR A 278 12.61 3.80 19.14
CA THR A 278 12.87 4.52 20.39
C THR A 278 12.76 6.03 20.23
N ASP A 279 12.44 6.74 21.32
CA ASP A 279 12.39 8.21 21.33
C ASP A 279 13.76 8.83 21.04
N GLN A 280 14.84 8.14 21.40
CA GLN A 280 16.20 8.55 21.06
C GLN A 280 16.42 8.55 19.54
N GLN A 281 16.05 7.48 18.85
CA GLN A 281 16.17 7.41 17.39
C GLN A 281 15.32 8.48 16.68
N ILE A 282 14.16 8.83 17.23
CA ILE A 282 13.35 9.96 16.72
C ILE A 282 14.10 11.28 16.88
N ARG A 283 14.68 11.55 18.07
CA ARG A 283 15.48 12.77 18.29
C ARG A 283 16.69 12.85 17.37
N GLU A 284 17.38 11.72 17.14
CA GLU A 284 18.49 11.62 16.20
C GLU A 284 18.04 11.92 14.76
N ALA A 285 16.90 11.38 14.32
CA ALA A 285 16.38 11.66 12.99
C ALA A 285 15.98 13.13 12.79
N ILE A 286 15.41 13.77 13.81
CA ILE A 286 15.11 15.21 13.78
C ILE A 286 16.41 16.03 13.76
N ALA A 287 17.43 15.64 14.53
CA ALA A 287 18.74 16.30 14.50
C ALA A 287 19.41 16.16 13.11
N ASP A 288 19.29 15.00 12.47
CA ASP A 288 19.79 14.79 11.10
C ASP A 288 19.06 15.70 10.09
N LEU A 289 17.74 15.91 10.21
CA LEU A 289 16.99 16.86 9.39
C LEU A 289 17.51 18.29 9.56
N ASN A 290 17.63 18.75 10.81
CA ASN A 290 18.03 20.13 11.11
C ASN A 290 19.47 20.44 10.65
N ASN A 291 20.33 19.41 10.56
CA ASN A 291 21.73 19.54 10.17
C ASN A 291 21.99 19.17 8.70
N ASN A 292 20.95 18.97 7.88
CA ASN A 292 21.06 18.54 6.48
C ASN A 292 21.82 17.20 6.26
N ASN A 293 21.77 16.30 7.25
CA ASN A 293 22.42 14.98 7.23
C ASN A 293 21.42 13.81 7.21
N PHE A 294 20.16 14.09 6.83
CA PHE A 294 19.09 13.10 6.86
C PHE A 294 19.28 12.00 5.81
N VAL A 295 19.70 12.37 4.60
CA VAL A 295 20.04 11.44 3.53
C VAL A 295 21.50 11.05 3.71
N ARG A 296 21.74 9.83 4.22
CA ARG A 296 23.09 9.36 4.55
C ARG A 296 23.81 8.75 3.37
N GLU A 297 23.09 8.01 2.53
CA GLU A 297 23.59 7.47 1.28
C GLU A 297 22.96 8.23 0.12
N LYS A 298 23.80 8.73 -0.79
CA LYS A 298 23.34 9.52 -1.95
C LYS A 298 23.20 8.67 -3.21
N ASN A 299 23.69 7.43 -3.19
CA ASN A 299 23.55 6.47 -4.28
C ASN A 299 22.69 5.27 -3.80
N PRO A 300 21.35 5.34 -3.91
CA PRO A 300 20.51 4.21 -3.55
C PRO A 300 20.77 3.05 -4.50
N LEU A 301 20.53 1.84 -4.01
CA LEU A 301 20.55 0.67 -4.88
C LEU A 301 19.26 0.65 -5.70
N MET A 302 19.41 0.56 -7.01
CA MET A 302 18.31 0.28 -7.94
C MET A 302 18.04 -1.22 -7.95
N GLU A 303 16.78 -1.59 -7.75
CA GLU A 303 16.30 -2.98 -7.79
C GLU A 303 15.25 -3.21 -8.86
#